data_AF-A0A951IXC4-F1
#
_entry.id   AF-A0A951IXC4-F1
#
_cell.length_a   1.000
_cell.length_b   1.000
_cell.length_c   1.000
_cell.angle_alpha   90.00
_cell.angle_beta   90.00
_cell.angle_gamma   90.00
#
_symmetry.space_group_name_H-M   'P 1'
#
loop_
_entity.id
_entity.type
_entity.pdbx_description
1 polymer ?
#
loop_
_entity_poly.entity_id
_entity_poly.type
_entity_poly.pdbx_seq_one_letter_code
_entity_poly.pdbx_strand_id
1 'polypeptide(L)'
;MSTIIDRIGEFASTCHLSIRKIEQKIGASNGTISKAIGKDKDIQTRWLEMFVIHFPEVNPVWLMTGKGDMILAKAENQESNILLKESEPPYGLIEKSQHQEVVNSLKLVIATLENQLNEKERIISLKDRIIHELEKKQNN
;
A
#
# COMPACT_ATOMS: atom_id res chain seq x y z
N MET A 1 -28.48 -5.83 -13.07
CA MET A 1 -27.41 -5.14 -12.31
C MET A 1 -26.13 -5.92 -12.55
N SER A 2 -24.98 -5.27 -12.73
CA SER A 2 -23.70 -5.98 -12.88
C SER A 2 -23.24 -6.49 -11.50
N THR A 3 -23.03 -7.79 -11.39
CA THR A 3 -22.48 -8.44 -10.20
C THR A 3 -20.94 -8.36 -10.21
N ILE A 4 -20.32 -8.71 -9.08
CA ILE A 4 -18.85 -8.78 -8.98
C ILE A 4 -18.27 -9.74 -10.01
N ILE A 5 -18.98 -10.83 -10.30
CA ILE A 5 -18.57 -11.87 -11.24
C ILE A 5 -18.59 -11.36 -12.68
N ASP A 6 -19.61 -10.58 -13.04
CA ASP A 6 -19.68 -9.97 -14.36
C ASP A 6 -18.48 -9.05 -14.59
N ARG A 7 -18.06 -8.31 -13.55
CA ARG A 7 -16.87 -7.44 -13.61
C ARG A 7 -15.55 -8.21 -13.68
N ILE A 8 -15.45 -9.36 -13.03
CA ILE A 8 -14.30 -10.28 -13.25
C ILE A 8 -14.28 -10.75 -14.71
N GLY A 9 -15.46 -11.03 -15.29
CA GLY A 9 -15.61 -11.36 -16.71
C GLY A 9 -15.19 -10.22 -17.63
N GLU A 10 -15.63 -9.00 -17.35
CA GLU A 10 -15.28 -7.78 -18.08
C GLU A 10 -13.77 -7.55 -18.06
N PHE A 11 -13.14 -7.63 -16.89
CA PHE A 11 -11.69 -7.55 -16.75
C PHE A 11 -10.97 -8.61 -17.59
N ALA A 12 -11.45 -9.85 -17.57
CA ALA A 12 -10.88 -10.94 -18.36
C ALA A 12 -10.93 -10.61 -19.86
N SER A 13 -12.05 -10.09 -20.34
CA SER A 13 -12.22 -9.67 -21.73
C SER A 13 -11.28 -8.53 -22.11
N THR A 14 -11.16 -7.48 -21.28
CA THR A 14 -10.30 -6.33 -21.56
C THR A 14 -8.81 -6.69 -21.55
N CYS A 15 -8.39 -7.56 -20.63
CA CYS A 15 -6.99 -8.01 -20.55
C CYS A 15 -6.66 -9.18 -21.50
N HIS A 16 -7.61 -9.61 -22.34
CA HIS A 16 -7.50 -10.80 -23.20
C HIS A 16 -7.07 -12.06 -22.43
N LEU A 17 -7.56 -12.21 -21.20
CA LEU A 17 -7.34 -13.37 -20.35
C LEU A 17 -8.55 -14.29 -20.40
N SER A 18 -8.31 -15.60 -20.45
CA SER A 18 -9.40 -16.56 -20.27
C SER A 18 -9.77 -16.67 -18.79
N ILE A 19 -11.06 -16.90 -18.49
CA ILE A 19 -11.52 -17.16 -17.12
C ILE A 19 -10.78 -18.31 -16.48
N ARG A 20 -10.45 -19.35 -17.26
CA ARG A 20 -9.64 -20.48 -16.80
C ARG A 20 -8.25 -20.06 -16.33
N LYS A 21 -7.61 -19.10 -17.02
CA LYS A 21 -6.29 -18.58 -16.62
C LYS A 21 -6.40 -17.78 -15.31
N ILE A 22 -7.49 -17.05 -15.11
CA ILE A 22 -7.79 -16.37 -13.84
C ILE A 22 -7.99 -17.40 -12.73
N GLU A 23 -8.83 -18.42 -12.93
CA GLU A 23 -9.06 -19.51 -11.97
C GLU A 23 -7.74 -20.18 -11.55
N GLN A 24 -6.88 -20.50 -12.52
CA GLN A 24 -5.55 -21.06 -12.25
C GLN A 24 -4.66 -20.11 -11.47
N LYS A 25 -4.66 -18.82 -11.82
CA LYS A 25 -3.83 -17.80 -11.19
C LYS A 25 -4.20 -17.59 -9.71
N ILE A 26 -5.48 -17.63 -9.39
CA ILE A 26 -5.99 -17.48 -8.01
C ILE A 26 -6.06 -18.80 -7.23
N GLY A 27 -5.67 -19.92 -7.84
CA GLY A 27 -5.72 -21.25 -7.22
C GLY A 27 -7.12 -21.84 -7.08
N ALA A 28 -8.09 -21.37 -7.87
CA ALA A 28 -9.44 -21.92 -7.90
C ALA A 28 -9.52 -23.18 -8.77
N SER A 29 -10.47 -24.07 -8.42
CA SER A 29 -10.81 -25.21 -9.28
C SER A 29 -11.41 -24.74 -10.61
N ASN A 30 -11.17 -25.50 -11.69
CA ASN A 30 -11.80 -25.23 -12.97
C ASN A 30 -13.32 -25.19 -12.82
N GLY A 31 -13.95 -24.09 -13.21
CA GLY A 31 -15.40 -23.93 -13.09
C GLY A 31 -15.86 -23.03 -11.96
N THR A 32 -15.01 -22.64 -11.01
CA THR A 32 -15.45 -21.81 -9.87
C THR A 32 -16.00 -20.46 -10.31
N ILE A 33 -15.27 -19.75 -11.18
CA ILE A 33 -15.69 -18.43 -11.70
C ILE A 33 -16.52 -18.61 -12.96
N SER A 34 -16.09 -19.49 -13.86
CA SER A 34 -16.76 -19.69 -15.15
C SER A 34 -18.20 -20.21 -15.02
N LYS A 35 -18.50 -21.06 -14.02
CA LYS A 35 -19.90 -21.47 -13.74
C LYS A 35 -20.71 -20.39 -13.06
N ALA A 36 -20.07 -19.48 -12.30
CA ALA A 36 -20.74 -18.37 -11.65
C ALA A 36 -21.21 -17.33 -12.68
N ILE A 37 -20.37 -16.99 -13.67
CA ILE A 37 -20.72 -16.07 -14.77
C ILE A 37 -21.95 -16.57 -15.54
N GLY A 38 -22.02 -17.88 -15.84
CA GLY A 38 -23.10 -18.43 -16.66
C GLY A 38 -24.40 -18.77 -15.93
N LYS A 39 -24.45 -18.67 -14.59
CA LYS A 39 -25.61 -19.11 -13.78
C LYS A 39 -26.14 -18.06 -12.81
N ASP A 40 -25.65 -16.82 -12.88
CA ASP A 40 -26.05 -15.73 -11.98
C ASP A 40 -25.90 -16.13 -10.49
N LYS A 41 -24.78 -16.81 -10.18
CA LYS A 41 -24.49 -17.34 -8.85
C LYS A 41 -23.36 -16.57 -8.21
N ASP A 42 -23.52 -16.20 -6.95
CA ASP A 42 -22.47 -15.55 -6.16
C ASP A 42 -21.18 -16.37 -6.06
N ILE A 43 -20.06 -15.65 -5.91
CA ILE A 43 -18.76 -16.23 -5.56
C ILE A 43 -18.54 -16.15 -4.07
N GLN A 44 -17.82 -17.13 -3.53
CA GLN A 44 -17.34 -17.05 -2.16
C GLN A 44 -16.31 -15.93 -2.00
N THR A 45 -16.36 -15.22 -0.88
CA THR A 45 -15.47 -14.09 -0.55
C THR A 45 -13.98 -14.41 -0.72
N ARG A 46 -13.57 -15.65 -0.42
CA ARG A 46 -12.19 -16.11 -0.61
C ARG A 46 -11.69 -15.90 -2.05
N TRP A 47 -12.52 -16.13 -3.05
CA TRP A 47 -12.10 -15.99 -4.45
C TRP A 47 -11.97 -14.53 -4.86
N LEU A 48 -12.82 -13.65 -4.28
CA LEU A 48 -12.68 -12.21 -4.43
C LEU A 48 -11.37 -11.72 -3.81
N GLU A 49 -11.05 -12.17 -2.61
CA GLU A 49 -9.78 -11.86 -1.93
C GLU A 49 -8.58 -12.30 -2.77
N MET A 50 -8.54 -13.57 -3.19
CA MET A 50 -7.45 -14.09 -4.01
C MET A 50 -7.33 -13.38 -5.35
N PHE A 51 -8.46 -12.95 -5.94
CA PHE A 51 -8.45 -12.17 -7.18
C PHE A 51 -7.75 -10.82 -6.98
N VAL A 52 -8.14 -10.04 -5.98
CA VAL A 52 -7.53 -8.72 -5.72
C VAL A 52 -6.04 -8.84 -5.37
N ILE A 53 -5.63 -9.91 -4.67
CA ILE A 53 -4.22 -10.18 -4.37
C ILE A 53 -3.40 -10.46 -5.63
N HIS A 54 -3.94 -11.23 -6.57
CA HIS A 54 -3.22 -11.65 -7.78
C HIS A 54 -3.32 -10.67 -8.95
N PHE A 55 -4.29 -9.76 -8.91
CA PHE A 55 -4.52 -8.70 -9.90
C PHE A 55 -4.54 -7.32 -9.20
N PRO A 56 -3.42 -6.87 -8.61
CA PRO A 56 -3.36 -5.62 -7.86
C PRO A 56 -3.61 -4.37 -8.72
N GLU A 57 -3.53 -4.50 -10.05
CA GLU A 57 -3.91 -3.45 -11.00
C GLU A 57 -5.41 -3.18 -11.06
N VAL A 58 -6.25 -4.12 -10.59
CA VAL A 58 -7.70 -3.96 -10.60
C VAL A 58 -8.14 -3.09 -9.43
N ASN A 59 -8.95 -2.08 -9.72
CA ASN A 59 -9.55 -1.21 -8.73
C ASN A 59 -10.62 -1.97 -7.90
N PRO A 60 -10.42 -2.17 -6.58
CA PRO A 60 -11.39 -2.88 -5.75
C PRO A 60 -12.73 -2.15 -5.63
N VAL A 61 -12.73 -0.81 -5.69
CA VAL A 61 -13.95 0.00 -5.63
C VAL A 61 -14.81 -0.28 -6.85
N TRP A 62 -14.21 -0.26 -8.05
CA TRP A 62 -14.90 -0.63 -9.28
C TRP A 62 -15.38 -2.09 -9.22
N LEU A 63 -14.53 -3.01 -8.79
CA LEU A 63 -14.88 -4.43 -8.71
C LEU A 63 -16.09 -4.69 -7.78
N MET A 64 -16.23 -3.97 -6.68
CA MET A 64 -17.33 -4.14 -5.74
C MET A 64 -18.59 -3.35 -6.11
N THR A 65 -18.42 -2.12 -6.61
CA THR A 65 -19.53 -1.16 -6.75
C THR A 65 -19.92 -0.87 -8.20
N GLY A 66 -19.05 -1.23 -9.16
CA GLY A 66 -19.16 -0.83 -10.57
C GLY A 66 -18.85 0.65 -10.84
N LYS A 67 -18.34 1.40 -9.84
CA LYS A 67 -18.02 2.83 -9.97
C LYS A 67 -16.52 3.07 -10.07
N GLY A 68 -16.15 4.05 -10.90
CA GLY A 68 -14.76 4.42 -11.15
C GLY A 68 -14.12 3.60 -12.26
N ASP A 69 -12.81 3.74 -12.44
CA ASP A 69 -12.06 3.03 -13.46
C ASP A 69 -11.73 1.60 -13.03
N MET A 70 -11.78 0.66 -13.98
CA MET A 70 -11.47 -0.75 -13.74
C MET A 70 -10.00 -0.98 -13.36
N ILE A 71 -9.09 -0.32 -14.06
CA ILE A 71 -7.64 -0.44 -13.85
C ILE A 71 -7.17 0.79 -13.11
N LEU A 72 -6.47 0.59 -12.01
CA LEU A 72 -5.75 1.65 -11.33
C LEU A 72 -4.70 2.16 -12.30
N ALA A 73 -4.77 3.45 -12.66
CA ALA A 73 -3.73 4.09 -13.45
C ALA A 73 -2.39 3.79 -12.77
N LYS A 74 -1.52 3.07 -13.47
CA LYS A 74 -0.13 2.96 -13.07
C LYS A 74 0.34 4.41 -13.03
N ALA A 75 0.69 4.92 -11.86
CA ALA A 75 1.48 6.13 -11.79
C ALA A 75 2.80 5.79 -12.47
N GLU A 76 2.83 5.93 -13.81
CA GLU A 76 4.06 6.24 -14.49
C GLU A 76 4.60 7.44 -13.73
N ASN A 77 5.83 7.31 -13.23
CA ASN A 77 6.57 8.36 -12.57
C ASN A 77 6.80 9.49 -13.59
N GLN A 78 5.74 10.22 -13.87
CA GLN A 78 5.72 11.56 -14.40
C GLN A 78 5.41 12.40 -13.16
N GLU A 79 6.42 13.08 -12.66
CA GLU A 79 6.40 14.29 -11.84
C GLU A 79 5.54 15.39 -12.51
N SER A 80 4.29 15.07 -12.78
CA SER A 80 3.26 16.01 -13.13
C SER A 80 2.85 16.72 -11.85
N ASN A 81 3.09 18.03 -11.83
CA ASN A 81 2.48 18.99 -10.93
C ASN A 81 0.94 18.80 -10.93
N ILE A 82 0.44 17.88 -10.12
CA ILE A 82 -0.99 17.80 -9.81
C ILE A 82 -1.20 18.76 -8.65
N LEU A 83 -1.68 19.97 -8.99
CA LEU A 83 -2.39 20.80 -8.03
C LEU A 83 -3.42 19.93 -7.32
N LEU A 84 -3.18 19.69 -6.04
CA LEU A 84 -4.10 19.03 -5.12
C LEU A 84 -5.38 19.87 -5.07
N LYS A 85 -6.34 19.55 -5.94
CA LYS A 85 -7.73 19.88 -5.67
C LYS A 85 -8.12 18.98 -4.52
N GLU A 86 -8.32 19.59 -3.35
CA GLU A 86 -8.80 18.95 -2.13
C GLU A 86 -10.15 18.26 -2.40
N SER A 87 -10.14 17.05 -2.96
CA SER A 87 -11.25 16.12 -2.80
C SER A 87 -10.92 15.26 -1.59
N GLU A 88 -11.76 15.41 -0.56
CA GLU A 88 -11.58 14.79 0.75
C GLU A 88 -11.16 13.31 0.67
N PRO A 89 -10.25 12.87 1.56
CA PRO A 89 -9.77 11.50 1.55
C PRO A 89 -10.92 10.51 1.85
N PRO A 90 -10.99 9.33 1.19
CA PRO A 90 -12.07 8.35 1.38
C PRO A 90 -12.02 7.60 2.71
N TYR A 91 -11.16 7.99 3.65
CA TYR A 91 -11.01 7.35 4.95
C TYR A 91 -11.64 8.21 6.03
N GLY A 92 -12.50 7.59 6.84
CA GLY A 92 -13.49 8.22 7.71
C GLY A 92 -12.99 9.34 8.62
N LEU A 93 -13.96 10.09 9.12
CA LEU A 93 -13.86 11.20 10.06
C LEU A 93 -13.07 10.81 11.32
N ILE A 94 -11.74 10.82 11.24
CA ILE A 94 -10.89 11.01 12.41
C ILE A 94 -10.93 12.52 12.63
N GLU A 95 -11.46 12.95 13.78
CA GLU A 95 -11.48 14.36 14.14
C GLU A 95 -10.07 14.94 13.95
N LYS A 96 -9.96 16.08 13.26
CA LYS A 96 -8.68 16.76 12.98
C LYS A 96 -7.81 16.94 14.23
N SER A 97 -8.43 16.96 15.41
CA SER A 97 -7.79 16.96 16.74
C SER A 97 -6.87 15.76 16.95
N GLN A 98 -7.34 14.54 16.72
CA GLN A 98 -6.56 13.32 16.97
C GLN A 98 -5.36 13.21 16.01
N HIS A 99 -5.52 13.62 14.75
CA HIS A 99 -4.40 13.66 13.81
C HIS A 99 -3.34 14.69 14.23
N GLN A 100 -3.77 15.85 14.74
CA GLN A 100 -2.85 16.88 15.23
C GLN A 100 -2.06 16.41 16.45
N GLU A 101 -2.67 15.67 17.37
CA GLU A 101 -2.01 15.09 18.54
C GLU A 101 -0.96 14.04 18.16
N VAL A 102 -1.28 13.16 17.21
CA VAL A 102 -0.33 12.17 16.69
C VAL A 102 0.84 12.88 15.99
N VAL A 103 0.58 13.88 15.15
CA VAL A 103 1.64 14.65 14.49
C VAL A 103 2.53 15.39 15.50
N ASN A 104 1.94 15.96 16.56
CA ASN A 104 2.70 16.67 17.60
C ASN A 104 3.56 15.71 18.42
N SER A 105 3.02 14.54 18.79
CA SER A 105 3.79 13.52 19.53
C SER A 105 4.94 12.96 18.69
N LEU A 106 4.72 12.71 17.39
CA LEU A 106 5.78 12.29 16.48
C LEU A 106 6.89 13.34 16.33
N LYS A 107 6.52 14.62 16.18
CA LYS A 107 7.51 15.73 16.15
C LYS A 107 8.35 15.78 17.42
N LEU A 108 7.72 15.57 18.58
CA LEU A 108 8.42 15.54 19.86
C LEU A 108 9.41 14.37 19.92
N VAL A 109 8.98 13.18 19.51
CA VAL A 109 9.85 11.98 19.46
C VAL A 109 11.06 12.23 18.56
N ILE A 110 10.85 12.78 17.36
CA ILE A 110 11.95 13.11 16.42
C ILE A 110 12.95 14.06 17.08
N ALA A 111 12.48 15.16 17.66
CA ALA A 111 13.35 16.13 18.33
C ALA A 111 14.15 15.51 19.49
N THR A 112 13.54 14.61 20.27
CA THR A 112 14.25 13.90 21.35
C THR A 112 15.30 12.93 20.81
N LEU A 113 15.01 12.21 19.73
CA LEU A 113 15.95 11.28 19.10
C LEU A 113 17.13 12.02 18.48
N GLU A 114 16.89 13.15 17.82
CA GLU A 114 17.94 14.01 17.27
C GLU A 114 18.88 14.52 18.37
N ASN A 115 18.33 14.94 19.51
CA ASN A 115 19.14 15.38 20.64
C ASN A 115 19.96 14.23 21.24
N GLN A 116 19.37 13.04 21.37
CA GLN A 116 20.09 11.84 21.81
C GLN A 116 21.21 11.44 20.84
N LEU A 117 20.99 11.60 19.53
CA LEU A 117 21.99 11.33 18.51
C LEU A 117 23.19 12.28 18.65
N ASN A 118 22.92 13.59 18.77
CA ASN A 118 23.95 14.62 18.93
C ASN A 118 24.78 14.40 20.20
N GLU A 119 24.15 14.01 21.31
CA GLU A 119 24.88 13.70 22.54
C GLU A 119 25.77 12.46 22.37
N LYS A 120 25.29 11.42 21.68
CA LYS A 120 26.10 10.24 21.36
C LYS A 120 27.31 10.62 20.49
N GLU A 121 27.14 11.49 19.50
CA GLU A 121 28.24 11.97 18.65
C GLU A 121 29.30 12.75 19.45
N ARG A 122 28.88 13.57 20.42
CA ARG A 122 29.81 14.24 21.35
C ARG A 122 30.59 13.26 22.20
N ILE A 123 29.92 12.26 22.78
CA ILE A 123 30.57 11.24 23.60
C ILE A 123 31.60 10.46 22.78
N ILE A 124 31.26 10.06 21.56
CA ILE A 124 32.18 9.39 20.64
C ILE A 124 33.40 10.28 20.39
N SER A 125 33.18 11.56 20.05
CA SER A 125 34.27 12.52 19.81
C SER A 125 35.21 12.69 21.01
N LEU A 126 34.67 12.68 22.24
CA LEU A 126 35.48 12.74 23.46
C LEU A 126 36.27 11.45 23.69
N LYS A 127 35.64 10.29 23.46
CA LYS A 127 36.31 8.99 23.58
C LYS A 127 37.47 8.86 22.60
N ASP A 128 37.28 9.28 21.34
CA ASP A 128 38.33 9.25 20.32
C ASP A 128 39.53 10.10 20.71
N ARG A 129 39.30 11.29 21.29
CA ARG A 129 40.39 12.14 21.82
C ARG A 129 41.15 11.47 22.96
N ILE A 130 40.45 10.86 23.90
CA ILE A 130 41.08 10.17 25.04
C ILE A 130 41.89 8.96 24.56
N ILE A 131 41.35 8.17 23.62
CA ILE A 131 42.07 7.05 23.01
C ILE A 131 43.36 7.55 22.37
N HIS A 132 43.29 8.63 21.58
CA HIS A 132 44.46 9.21 20.95
C HIS A 132 45.52 9.69 21.95
N GLU A 133 45.11 10.30 23.06
CA GLU A 133 46.04 10.70 24.13
C GLU A 133 46.69 9.50 24.85
N LEU A 134 45.94 8.42 25.07
CA LEU A 134 46.45 7.20 25.68
C LEU A 134 47.43 6.47 24.77
N GLU A 135 47.14 6.36 23.47
CA GLU A 135 48.04 5.80 22.46
C GLU A 135 49.36 6.59 22.39
N LYS A 136 49.28 7.92 22.44
CA LYS A 136 50.47 8.79 22.47
C LYS A 136 51.32 8.59 23.73
N LYS A 137 50.70 8.28 24.88
CA LYS A 137 51.41 7.99 26.13
C LYS A 137 52.01 6.59 26.19
N GLN A 138 51.46 5.61 25.47
CA GLN A 138 52.04 4.26 25.38
C GLN A 138 53.20 4.16 24.38
N ASN A 139 53.24 5.05 23.38
CA ASN A 139 54.28 5.07 22.35
C ASN A 139 55.48 6.00 22.67
N ASN A 140 55.53 6.58 23.87
CA ASN A 140 56.63 7.40 24.41
C ASN A 140 57.25 6.68 25.61
#